data_AF-A0A6J6HJP6-F1
#
_entry.id   AF-A0A6J6HJP6-F1
#
_cell.length_a   1.000
_cell.length_b   1.000
_cell.length_c   1.000
_cell.angle_alpha   90.00
_cell.angle_beta   90.00
_cell.angle_gamma   90.00
#
_symmetry.space_group_name_H-M   'P 1'
#
loop_
_entity.id
_entity.type
_entity.pdbx_description
1 polymer ?
#
loop_
_entity_poly.entity_id
_entity_poly.type
_entity_poly.pdbx_seq_one_letter_code
_entity_poly.pdbx_strand_id
1 'polypeptide(L)' 'MLWSGTLADSGKVGSAKFMKLANQGIRDRGIILGHANNMVAPNHFDRLLEIVNSRGLSTVTLTDAFEV' A
#
# COMPACT_ATOMS: atom_id res chain seq x y z
N MET A 1 2.51 4.55 16.26
CA MET A 1 2.58 4.82 14.80
C MET A 1 1.23 4.45 14.21
N LEU A 2 0.59 5.31 13.42
CA LEU A 2 -0.80 5.08 12.95
C LEU A 2 -0.90 4.10 11.76
N TRP A 3 0.18 3.94 11.01
CA TRP A 3 0.30 2.99 9.92
C TRP A 3 1.45 2.01 10.18
N SER A 4 1.34 0.83 9.59
CA SER A 4 2.28 -0.28 9.72
C SER A 4 3.35 -0.32 8.62
N GLY A 5 3.17 0.46 7.55
CA GLY A 5 4.11 0.61 6.44
C GLY A 5 3.80 1.87 5.62
N THR A 6 4.76 2.29 4.79
CA THR A 6 4.64 3.48 3.93
C THR A 6 5.17 3.19 2.53
N LEU A 7 4.54 3.78 1.53
CA LEU A 7 5.01 3.77 0.14
C LEU A 7 6.06 4.86 -0.15
N ALA A 8 6.32 5.75 0.84
CA ALA A 8 7.25 6.87 0.76
C ALA A 8 7.02 7.82 -0.44
N ASP A 9 5.78 7.90 -0.92
CA ASP A 9 5.33 8.66 -2.08
C ASP A 9 4.90 10.10 -1.76
N SER A 10 5.08 10.56 -0.52
CA SER A 10 4.99 12.00 -0.19
C SER A 10 6.12 12.82 -0.82
N GLY A 11 7.23 12.16 -1.18
CA GLY A 11 8.38 12.76 -1.87
C GLY A 11 8.62 12.14 -3.25
N LYS A 12 9.77 12.48 -3.85
CA LYS A 12 10.20 11.88 -5.13
C LYS A 12 10.67 10.45 -4.88
N VAL A 13 9.84 9.48 -5.24
CA VAL A 13 10.14 8.04 -5.20
C VAL A 13 10.08 7.45 -6.61
N GLY A 14 11.12 6.70 -6.99
CA GLY A 14 11.12 5.97 -8.26
C GLY A 14 10.37 4.64 -8.13
N SER A 15 9.85 4.13 -9.26
CA SER A 15 9.04 2.91 -9.32
C SER A 15 9.67 1.71 -8.62
N ALA A 16 10.98 1.48 -8.76
CA ALA A 16 11.66 0.35 -8.14
C ALA A 16 11.63 0.43 -6.59
N LYS A 17 11.91 1.61 -6.02
CA LYS A 17 11.86 1.81 -4.57
C LYS A 17 10.42 1.73 -4.05
N PHE A 18 9.48 2.33 -4.78
CA PHE A 18 8.05 2.25 -4.48
C PHE A 18 7.57 0.79 -4.41
N MET A 19 7.87 -0.01 -5.44
CA MET A 19 7.49 -1.43 -5.47
C MET A 19 8.19 -2.28 -4.41
N LYS A 20 9.44 -1.95 -4.05
CA LYS A 20 10.13 -2.61 -2.92
C LYS A 20 9.39 -2.35 -1.61
N LEU A 21 9.00 -1.10 -1.36
CA LEU A 21 8.25 -0.72 -0.16
C LEU A 21 6.85 -1.34 -0.13
N ALA A 22 6.16 -1.38 -1.27
CA ALA A 22 4.86 -2.06 -1.38
C ALA A 22 4.98 -3.56 -1.04
N ASN A 23 5.98 -4.25 -1.59
CA ASN A 23 6.22 -5.66 -1.32
C ASN A 23 6.55 -5.94 0.15
N GLN A 24 7.30 -5.05 0.81
CA GLN A 24 7.63 -5.19 2.23
C GLN A 24 6.45 -4.84 3.14
N GLY A 25 5.67 -3.82 2.75
CA GLY A 25 4.62 -3.24 3.57
C GLY A 25 3.31 -4.03 3.54
N ILE A 26 2.80 -4.38 2.34
CA ILE A 26 1.47 -5.00 2.18
C ILE A 26 1.46 -6.38 2.84
N ARG A 27 0.79 -6.52 3.99
CA ARG A 27 0.76 -7.76 4.76
C ARG A 27 -0.56 -7.88 5.51
N ASP A 28 -0.80 -9.07 6.06
CA ASP A 28 -1.97 -9.31 6.90
C ASP A 28 -2.11 -8.24 8.00
N ARG A 29 -3.33 -7.71 8.15
CA ARG A 29 -3.70 -6.63 9.08
C ARG A 29 -2.81 -5.37 8.99
N GLY A 30 -2.22 -5.12 7.83
CA GLY A 30 -1.35 -3.98 7.58
C GLY A 30 -2.09 -2.73 7.10
N ILE A 31 -1.95 -1.61 7.84
CA ILE A 31 -2.33 -0.27 7.36
C ILE A 31 -1.13 0.33 6.61
N ILE A 32 -1.29 0.67 5.33
CA ILE A 32 -0.23 1.22 4.47
C ILE A 32 -0.58 2.66 4.07
N LEU A 33 0.36 3.57 4.29
CA LEU A 33 0.21 4.97 3.89
C LEU A 33 0.74 5.21 2.47
N GLY A 34 -0.12 5.76 1.61
CA GLY A 34 0.19 6.31 0.29
C GLY A 34 -0.49 7.67 0.09
N HIS A 35 -0.15 8.39 -0.98
CA HIS A 35 -0.66 9.73 -1.27
C HIS A 35 -1.28 9.80 -2.66
N ALA A 36 -2.57 10.11 -2.72
CA ALA A 36 -3.33 10.19 -3.98
C ALA A 36 -2.93 11.38 -4.89
N ASN A 37 -2.08 12.30 -4.40
CA ASN A 37 -1.56 13.43 -5.17
C ASN A 37 -0.24 13.12 -5.90
N ASN A 38 0.29 11.89 -5.79
CA ASN A 38 1.47 11.44 -6.50
C ASN A 38 1.12 10.32 -7.49
N MET A 39 1.47 10.51 -8.76
CA MET A 39 1.14 9.58 -9.85
C MET A 39 1.88 8.23 -9.79
N VAL A 40 2.89 8.07 -8.92
CA VAL A 40 3.60 6.79 -8.79
C VAL A 40 2.64 5.66 -8.40
N ALA A 41 1.69 5.88 -7.48
CA ALA A 41 0.76 4.84 -7.06
C ALA A 41 -0.30 4.52 -8.13
N PRO A 42 -1.01 5.50 -8.72
CA PRO A 42 -1.93 5.25 -9.84
C PRO A 42 -1.30 4.51 -11.03
N ASN A 43 -0.04 4.81 -11.36
CA ASN A 43 0.71 4.13 -12.44
C ASN A 43 1.07 2.66 -12.11
N HIS A 44 0.82 2.21 -10.89
CA HIS A 44 1.18 0.88 -10.38
C HIS A 44 0.01 0.16 -9.69
N PHE A 45 -1.24 0.65 -9.79
CA PHE A 45 -2.38 0.05 -9.09
C PHE A 45 -2.56 -1.43 -9.39
N ASP A 46 -2.46 -1.86 -10.64
CA ASP A 46 -2.55 -3.28 -11.01
C ASP A 46 -1.51 -4.13 -10.27
N ARG A 47 -0.27 -3.64 -10.20
CA ARG A 47 0.84 -4.32 -9.48
C ARG A 47 0.67 -4.30 -7.97
N LEU A 48 0.01 -3.30 -7.40
CA LEU A 48 -0.35 -3.31 -5.96
C LEU A 48 -1.42 -4.36 -5.69
N LEU A 49 -2.44 -4.45 -6.56
CA LEU A 49 -3.49 -5.47 -6.47
C LEU A 49 -2.93 -6.88 -6.66
N GLU A 50 -1.94 -7.09 -7.54
CA GLU A 50 -1.23 -8.36 -7.66
C GLU A 50 -0.56 -8.79 -6.34
N ILE A 51 0.05 -7.86 -5.59
CA ILE A 51 0.64 -8.16 -4.29
C ILE A 51 -0.43 -8.57 -3.28
N VAL A 52 -1.57 -7.88 -3.26
CA VAL A 52 -2.71 -8.21 -2.39
C VAL A 52 -3.25 -9.60 -2.72
N ASN A 53 -3.54 -9.86 -4.01
CA ASN A 53 -4.13 -11.11 -4.49
C ASN A 53 -3.20 -12.30 -4.31
N SER A 54 -1.91 -12.17 -4.65
CA SER A 54 -0.92 -13.24 -4.50
C SER A 54 -0.71 -13.67 -3.04
N ARG A 55 -1.09 -12.83 -2.08
CA ARG A 55 -1.01 -13.10 -0.64
C ARG A 55 -2.34 -13.55 -0.04
N GLY A 56 -3.40 -13.67 -0.84
CA GLY A 56 -4.75 -13.98 -0.36
C GLY A 56 -5.32 -12.91 0.59
N LEU A 57 -4.92 -11.65 0.40
CA LEU A 57 -5.37 -10.52 1.22
C LEU A 57 -6.58 -9.85 0.56
N SER A 58 -7.36 -9.15 1.38
CA SER A 58 -8.41 -8.24 0.93
C SER A 58 -8.11 -6.83 1.43
N THR A 59 -8.30 -5.82 0.58
CA THR A 59 -8.32 -4.43 1.03
C THR A 59 -9.64 -4.13 1.71
N VAL A 60 -9.58 -3.44 2.84
CA VAL A 60 -10.74 -3.02 3.63
C VAL A 60 -10.62 -1.54 3.98
N THR A 61 -11.72 -0.92 4.37
CA THR A 61 -11.67 0.44 4.91
C THR A 61 -11.11 0.43 6.34
N LEU A 62 -10.72 1.59 6.87
CA LEU A 62 -10.34 1.68 8.28
C LEU A 62 -11.52 1.37 9.20
N THR A 63 -12.75 1.73 8.80
CA THR A 63 -13.98 1.39 9.50
C THR A 63 -14.12 -0.13 9.64
N ASP A 64 -14.05 -0.87 8.53
CA ASP A 64 -14.12 -2.35 8.54
C ASP A 64 -13.04 -3.01 9.43
N ALA A 65 -11.89 -2.36 9.59
CA ALA A 65 -10.76 -2.90 10.36
C ALA A 65 -10.88 -2.67 11.87
N PHE A 66 -11.67 -1.68 12.31
CA PHE A 66 -11.80 -1.28 13.72
C PHE A 66 -13.21 -1.46 14.28
N GLU A 67 -14.24 -1.51 13.44
CA GLU A 67 -15.59 -1.85 13.84
C GLU A 67 -15.74 -3.38 13.83
N VAL A 68 -16.32 -3.90 14.93
CA VAL A 68 -16.63 -5.32 15.14
C VAL A 68 -18.14 -5.48 15.19
#